data_AF-A0A1A8PCF0-F1
#
_entry.id   AF-A0A1A8PCF0-F1
#
_cell.length_a   1.000
_cell.length_b   1.000
_cell.length_c   1.000
_cell.angle_alpha   90.00
_cell.angle_beta   90.00
_cell.angle_gamma   90.00
#
_symmetry.space_group_name_H-M   'P 1'
#
loop_
_entity.id
_entity.type
_entity.pdbx_description
1 polymer ?
#
loop_
_entity_poly.entity_id
_entity_poly.type
_entity_poly.pdbx_seq_one_letter_code
_entity_poly.pdbx_strand_id
1 'polypeptide(L)'
;TVAEASEKPPGLSVGVILGQTRPVFDQELQYSRRPQDVVDVDVVTLKMNQTDPNSVITQVCELVSRSRLHGLVFADGTDQEAIAQILDFLSVQTQLPVLGVHGGSSMIMADKG
;
A
#
# COMPACT_ATOMS: atom_id res chain seq x y z
N THR A 1 33.56 27.47 -8.85
CA THR A 1 32.99 26.13 -9.08
C THR A 1 32.22 25.76 -7.83
N VAL A 2 30.89 25.81 -7.90
CA VAL A 2 30.06 25.37 -6.77
C VAL A 2 30.05 23.85 -6.82
N ALA A 3 30.49 23.19 -5.75
CA ALA A 3 30.41 21.75 -5.63
C ALA A 3 28.92 21.36 -5.68
N GLU A 4 28.53 20.57 -6.68
CA GLU A 4 27.23 19.90 -6.67
C GLU A 4 27.20 19.03 -5.41
N ALA A 5 26.40 19.45 -4.43
CA ALA A 5 26.07 18.57 -3.33
C ALA A 5 25.44 17.32 -3.96
N SER A 6 26.01 16.15 -3.70
CA SER A 6 25.41 14.87 -4.05
C SER A 6 24.12 14.73 -3.25
N GLU A 7 23.04 15.34 -3.75
CA GLU A 7 21.74 15.32 -3.12
C GLU A 7 21.25 13.87 -3.13
N LYS A 8 21.00 13.31 -1.94
CA LYS A 8 20.46 11.96 -1.82
C LYS A 8 19.12 11.93 -2.58
N PRO A 9 18.86 10.92 -3.44
CA PRO A 9 17.59 10.84 -4.14
C PRO A 9 16.42 10.89 -3.14
N PRO A 10 15.30 11.56 -3.48
CA PRO A 10 14.12 11.59 -2.63
C PRO A 10 13.66 10.17 -2.29
N GLY A 11 13.29 9.95 -1.04
CA GLY A 11 12.76 8.67 -0.58
C GLY A 11 11.27 8.56 -0.85
N LEU A 12 10.81 7.37 -1.27
CA LEU A 12 9.42 7.01 -1.45
C LEU A 12 9.18 5.68 -0.73
N SER A 13 8.37 5.67 0.32
CA SER A 13 7.98 4.45 1.05
C SER A 13 6.52 4.12 0.77
N VAL A 14 6.25 2.90 0.30
CA VAL A 14 4.91 2.41 -0.05
C VAL A 14 4.61 1.15 0.74
N GLY A 15 3.44 1.12 1.38
CA GLY A 15 2.95 -0.10 2.03
C GLY A 15 2.22 -0.99 1.02
N VAL A 16 2.59 -2.26 0.94
CA VAL A 16 1.90 -3.27 0.10
C VAL A 16 1.25 -4.29 1.00
N ILE A 17 -0.08 -4.36 0.93
CA ILE A 17 -0.88 -5.25 1.78
C ILE A 17 -1.53 -6.32 0.92
N LEU A 18 -1.30 -7.59 1.29
CA LEU A 18 -1.82 -8.77 0.62
C LEU A 18 -2.74 -9.54 1.56
N GLY A 19 -4.05 -9.42 1.37
CA GLY A 19 -5.07 -10.06 2.20
C GLY A 19 -5.69 -11.28 1.53
N GLN A 20 -5.50 -12.48 2.09
CA GLN A 20 -6.09 -13.71 1.52
C GLN A 20 -5.74 -13.97 0.04
N THR A 21 -4.66 -13.38 -0.48
CA THR A 21 -4.17 -13.66 -1.83
C THR A 21 -3.46 -15.00 -1.87
N ARG A 22 -3.08 -15.45 -3.08
CA ARG A 22 -2.12 -16.55 -3.22
C ARG A 22 -0.80 -16.20 -2.51
N PRO A 23 -0.05 -17.20 -2.00
CA PRO A 23 1.27 -16.95 -1.44
C PRO A 23 2.19 -16.29 -2.47
N VAL A 24 2.83 -15.18 -2.07
CA VAL A 24 3.85 -14.46 -2.85
C VAL A 24 5.12 -14.42 -2.01
N PHE A 25 6.29 -14.67 -2.62
CA PHE A 25 7.56 -14.59 -1.90
C PHE A 25 7.99 -13.13 -1.72
N ASP A 26 8.62 -12.80 -0.59
CA ASP A 26 9.01 -11.41 -0.28
C ASP A 26 9.97 -10.83 -1.33
N GLN A 27 10.75 -11.70 -1.97
CA GLN A 27 11.70 -11.33 -3.02
C GLN A 27 11.02 -10.85 -4.30
N GLU A 28 9.78 -11.28 -4.57
CA GLU A 28 8.97 -10.81 -5.70
C GLU A 28 8.35 -9.44 -5.43
N LEU A 29 8.27 -9.04 -4.15
CA LEU A 29 7.68 -7.76 -3.72
C LEU A 29 8.74 -6.67 -3.51
N GLN A 30 10.02 -7.03 -3.57
CA GLN A 30 11.12 -6.08 -3.44
C GLN A 30 11.28 -5.25 -4.71
N TYR A 31 11.30 -3.93 -4.53
CA TYR A 31 11.69 -3.03 -5.60
C TYR A 31 13.19 -3.17 -5.88
N SER A 32 13.53 -3.58 -7.10
CA SER A 32 14.92 -3.66 -7.54
C SER A 32 15.38 -2.29 -8.04
N ARG A 33 15.97 -1.50 -7.14
CA ARG A 33 16.53 -0.19 -7.47
C ARG A 33 17.60 -0.32 -8.56
N ARG A 34 17.45 0.46 -9.63
CA ARG A 34 18.42 0.60 -10.71
C ARG A 34 19.31 1.80 -10.43
N PRO A 35 20.58 1.79 -10.92
CA PRO A 35 21.50 2.91 -10.72
C PRO A 35 21.01 4.26 -11.24
N GLN A 36 20.11 4.24 -12.23
CA GLN A 36 19.51 5.41 -12.88
C GLN A 36 18.23 5.91 -12.21
N ASP A 37 17.75 5.25 -11.14
CA ASP A 37 16.52 5.64 -10.47
C ASP A 37 16.74 6.93 -9.67
N VAL A 38 15.92 7.92 -10.00
CA VAL A 38 15.93 9.25 -9.37
C VAL A 38 15.19 9.28 -8.03
N VAL A 39 14.55 8.18 -7.63
CA VAL A 39 13.83 8.02 -6.36
C VAL A 39 14.36 6.77 -5.65
N ASP A 40 14.51 6.85 -4.33
CA ASP A 40 14.85 5.71 -3.47
C ASP A 40 13.55 5.08 -2.93
N VAL A 41 13.15 3.94 -3.49
CA VAL A 41 11.85 3.31 -3.18
C VAL A 41 12.02 2.22 -2.12
N ASP A 42 11.27 2.36 -1.03
CA ASP A 42 11.12 1.38 0.04
C ASP A 42 9.73 0.75 -0.01
N VAL A 43 9.67 -0.59 0.04
CA VAL A 43 8.40 -1.34 -0.03
C VAL A 43 8.20 -2.09 1.28
N VAL A 44 7.21 -1.67 2.05
CA VAL A 44 6.86 -2.30 3.33
C VAL A 44 5.72 -3.27 3.09
N THR A 45 6.00 -4.57 3.15
CA THR A 45 5.00 -5.61 2.88
C THR A 45 4.30 -6.07 4.16
N LEU A 46 2.97 -6.24 4.09
CA LEU A 46 2.14 -6.86 5.12
C LEU A 46 1.26 -7.94 4.51
N LYS A 47 1.28 -9.15 5.09
CA LYS A 47 0.42 -10.27 4.66
C LYS A 47 -0.65 -10.52 5.71
N MET A 48 -1.90 -10.55 5.28
CA MET A 48 -3.07 -10.69 6.15
C MET A 48 -3.84 -11.97 5.83
N ASN A 49 -4.18 -12.73 6.88
CA ASN A 49 -4.98 -13.95 6.75
C ASN A 49 -6.50 -13.68 6.78
N GLN A 50 -6.89 -12.51 7.29
CA GLN A 50 -8.28 -12.10 7.46
C GLN A 50 -8.46 -10.69 6.89
N THR A 51 -9.56 -10.51 6.17
CA THR A 51 -9.95 -9.26 5.50
C THR A 51 -11.28 -8.73 6.03
N ASP A 52 -11.69 -9.16 7.23
CA ASP A 52 -12.84 -8.53 7.89
C ASP A 52 -12.52 -7.06 8.26
N PRO A 53 -13.53 -6.18 8.39
CA PRO A 53 -13.31 -4.75 8.56
C PRO A 53 -12.41 -4.37 9.72
N ASN A 54 -12.55 -5.05 10.87
CA ASN A 54 -11.76 -4.73 12.06
C ASN A 54 -10.29 -5.10 11.85
N SER A 55 -10.03 -6.28 11.27
CA SER A 55 -8.68 -6.72 10.96
C SER A 55 -7.99 -5.78 9.97
N VAL A 56 -8.67 -5.39 8.88
CA VAL A 56 -8.12 -4.47 7.87
C VAL A 56 -7.78 -3.12 8.48
N ILE A 57 -8.72 -2.49 9.19
CA ILE A 57 -8.49 -1.17 9.82
C ILE A 57 -7.33 -1.25 10.81
N THR A 58 -7.33 -2.25 11.71
CA THR A 58 -6.32 -2.37 12.76
C THR A 58 -4.92 -2.52 12.15
N GLN A 59 -4.77 -3.42 11.18
CA GLN A 59 -3.47 -3.73 10.59
C GLN A 59 -2.94 -2.59 9.70
N VAL A 60 -3.81 -1.95 8.92
CA VAL A 60 -3.42 -0.76 8.15
C VAL A 60 -3.01 0.37 9.09
N CYS A 61 -3.79 0.66 10.13
CA CYS A 61 -3.46 1.70 11.10
C CYS A 61 -2.15 1.41 11.83
N GLU A 62 -1.90 0.15 12.22
CA GLU A 62 -0.64 -0.24 12.84
C GLU A 62 0.54 0.02 11.89
N LEU A 63 0.42 -0.41 10.63
CA LEU A 63 1.44 -0.20 9.60
C LEU A 63 1.72 1.31 9.38
N VAL A 64 0.67 2.11 9.21
CA VAL A 64 0.76 3.57 9.04
C VAL A 64 1.38 4.25 10.27
N SER A 65 1.09 3.76 11.48
CA SER A 65 1.66 4.33 12.71
C SER A 65 3.16 4.04 12.87
N ARG A 66 3.63 2.91 12.33
CA ARG A 66 5.01 2.42 12.47
C ARG A 66 5.93 2.86 11.33
N SER A 67 5.36 3.21 10.19
CA SER A 67 6.11 3.54 8.97
C SER A 67 5.62 4.86 8.38
N ARG A 68 6.57 5.72 7.96
CA ARG A 68 6.23 6.93 7.20
C ARG A 68 5.94 6.58 5.74
N LEU A 69 4.76 6.03 5.52
CA LEU A 69 4.28 5.70 4.19
C LEU A 69 3.85 6.95 3.44
N HIS A 70 4.06 6.93 2.13
CA HIS A 70 3.60 7.96 1.19
C HIS A 70 2.38 7.47 0.39
N GLY A 71 2.09 6.17 0.44
CA GLY A 71 0.94 5.55 -0.19
C GLY A 71 0.79 4.09 0.21
N LEU A 72 -0.38 3.54 -0.06
CA LEU A 72 -0.75 2.16 0.22
C LEU A 72 -1.26 1.48 -1.05
N VAL A 73 -0.83 0.25 -1.26
CA VAL A 73 -1.34 -0.66 -2.29
C VAL A 73 -1.99 -1.83 -1.56
N PHE A 74 -3.21 -2.17 -1.96
CA PHE A 74 -3.98 -3.24 -1.35
C PHE A 74 -4.42 -4.24 -2.41
N ALA A 75 -4.22 -5.52 -2.13
CA ALA A 75 -4.76 -6.61 -2.91
C ALA A 75 -5.43 -7.59 -1.96
N ASP A 76 -6.60 -8.09 -2.36
CA ASP A 76 -7.26 -9.16 -1.62
C ASP A 76 -7.75 -10.30 -2.51
N GLY A 77 -7.90 -11.47 -1.91
CA GLY A 77 -8.48 -12.65 -2.57
C GLY A 77 -9.99 -12.75 -2.45
N THR A 78 -10.69 -11.68 -2.06
CA THR A 78 -12.15 -11.69 -1.91
C THR A 78 -12.83 -11.07 -3.12
N ASP A 79 -14.12 -11.35 -3.28
CA ASP A 79 -14.98 -10.68 -4.25
C ASP A 79 -15.98 -9.73 -3.53
N GLN A 80 -15.57 -9.12 -2.41
CA GLN A 80 -16.45 -8.25 -1.61
C GLN A 80 -16.12 -6.77 -1.77
N GLU A 81 -17.09 -5.97 -2.23
CA GLU A 81 -16.96 -4.51 -2.35
C GLU A 81 -16.72 -3.79 -1.02
N ALA A 82 -17.01 -4.44 0.11
CA ALA A 82 -16.80 -3.89 1.45
C ALA A 82 -15.33 -3.49 1.69
N ILE A 83 -14.38 -4.20 1.07
CA ILE A 83 -12.95 -3.86 1.17
C ILE A 83 -12.69 -2.49 0.54
N ALA A 84 -13.20 -2.23 -0.67
CA ALA A 84 -13.05 -0.92 -1.31
C ALA A 84 -13.63 0.22 -0.45
N GLN A 85 -14.77 0.01 0.21
CA GLN A 85 -15.37 0.99 1.13
C GLN A 85 -14.47 1.29 2.33
N ILE A 86 -13.88 0.26 2.94
CA ILE A 86 -12.95 0.42 4.06
C ILE A 86 -11.68 1.17 3.61
N LEU A 87 -11.17 0.86 2.41
CA LEU A 87 -9.99 1.53 1.87
C LEU A 87 -10.25 3.01 1.57
N ASP A 88 -11.45 3.36 1.07
CA ASP A 88 -11.86 4.75 0.90
C ASP A 88 -11.92 5.49 2.24
N PHE A 89 -12.55 4.89 3.25
CA PHE A 89 -12.54 5.40 4.61
C PHE A 89 -11.13 5.63 5.15
N LEU A 90 -10.24 4.65 5.00
CA LEU A 90 -8.85 4.74 5.45
C LEU A 90 -8.06 5.81 4.69
N SER A 91 -8.28 5.97 3.38
CA SER A 91 -7.65 7.02 2.60
C SER A 91 -8.03 8.40 3.12
N VAL A 92 -9.32 8.63 3.40
CA VAL A 92 -9.82 9.88 3.98
C VAL A 92 -9.25 10.12 5.39
N GLN A 93 -9.20 9.11 6.25
CA GLN A 93 -8.71 9.29 7.63
C GLN A 93 -7.19 9.49 7.71
N THR A 94 -6.43 8.80 6.86
CA THR A 94 -4.96 8.83 6.89
C THR A 94 -4.36 9.90 5.99
N GLN A 95 -5.15 10.44 5.05
CA GLN A 95 -4.68 11.30 3.95
C GLN A 95 -3.61 10.61 3.08
N LEU A 96 -3.51 9.28 3.15
CA LEU A 96 -2.65 8.49 2.29
C LEU A 96 -3.40 8.10 1.01
N PRO A 97 -2.79 8.23 -0.16
CA PRO A 97 -3.30 7.61 -1.38
C PRO A 97 -3.36 6.09 -1.19
N VAL A 98 -4.53 5.49 -1.42
CA VAL A 98 -4.74 4.04 -1.36
C VAL A 98 -5.14 3.54 -2.75
N LEU A 99 -4.46 2.50 -3.23
CA LEU A 99 -4.73 1.87 -4.52
C LEU A 99 -5.09 0.39 -4.33
N GLY A 100 -6.35 0.03 -4.63
CA GLY A 100 -6.78 -1.36 -4.73
C GLY A 100 -6.43 -1.95 -6.10
N VAL A 101 -5.75 -3.09 -6.14
CA VAL A 101 -5.21 -3.69 -7.38
C VAL A 101 -5.76 -5.07 -7.73
N HIS A 102 -6.40 -5.77 -6.78
CA HIS A 102 -6.97 -7.10 -7.02
C HIS A 102 -8.08 -7.45 -6.02
N GLY A 103 -9.09 -8.19 -6.47
CA GLY A 103 -10.22 -8.63 -5.64
C GLY A 103 -11.18 -7.49 -5.28
N GLY A 104 -11.76 -7.57 -4.10
CA GLY A 104 -12.74 -6.63 -3.56
C GLY A 104 -12.25 -5.19 -3.51
N SER A 105 -10.97 -4.99 -3.20
CA SER A 105 -10.31 -3.68 -3.15
C SER A 105 -10.26 -2.97 -4.49
N SER A 106 -10.28 -3.71 -5.62
CA SER A 106 -10.23 -3.13 -6.97
C SER A 106 -11.60 -2.83 -7.57
N MET A 107 -12.68 -3.15 -6.84
CA MET A 107 -14.04 -2.89 -7.32
C MET A 107 -14.34 -1.40 -7.29
N ILE A 108 -14.95 -0.92 -8.38
CA ILE A 108 -15.46 0.45 -8.44
C ILE A 108 -16.79 0.49 -7.70
N MET A 109 -16.86 1.29 -6.65
CA MET A 109 -18.10 1.54 -5.94
C MET A 109 -18.97 2.44 -6.80
N ALA A 110 -20.19 1.98 -7.11
CA ALA A 110 -21.20 2.88 -7.64
C ALA A 110 -21.71 3.76 -6.49
N ASP A 111 -21.75 5.07 -6.73
CA ASP A 111 -22.41 5.99 -5.83
C ASP A 111 -23.87 5.54 -5.66
N LYS A 112 -24.30 5.27 -4.42
CA LYS A 112 -25.71 4.98 -4.14
C LYS A 112 -26.43 6.33 -4.06
N GLY A 113 -26.72 6.88 -5.25
CA GLY A 113 -27.67 7.98 -5.44
C GLY A 113 -29.10 7.57 -5.12
#